data_AF-A0A928STW3-F1
#
_entry.id   AF-A0A928STW3-F1
#
_cell.length_a   1.000
_cell.length_b   1.000
_cell.length_c   1.000
_cell.angle_alpha   90.00
_cell.angle_beta   90.00
_cell.angle_gamma   90.00
#
_symmetry.space_group_name_H-M   'P 1'
#
loop_
_entity.id
_entity.type
_entity.pdbx_description
1 polymer ?
#
loop_
_entity_poly.entity_id
_entity_poly.type
_entity_poly.pdbx_seq_one_letter_code
_entity_poly.pdbx_strand_id
1 'polypeptide(L)'
;MLLLVGCASGSGEADDPTGHEPVTGAGGLGDDDTWGSGPAGAGGEAGEPSFGGSAGAPGAGGAAGAPASGGAAGEPGNGGAAGAGGEAGAPPVGGGSNDTSCPSGSAPTPVTLRFDVATLNCGSTGMCSPTSGKCFCPPDFDALNSLSQHLMTVATDQHKAKIWAAGNQQAVYVNDLNVNVAAGGAARANAVLAKAANDFPCGVPSWFVVNEISAGLWPGDASYRQFVVDFAKTLAAKGKKVIVAAPFANPGANAASWTELQKHAFVGVENYLSGAEVNQSGNSVAWCRAKYQASIDAYAKLGVPKARLVLFEHFGNTGAGVAWGRGGVSVAGWHNAIKARAQAIANLGFPGFVSYGWGNNDMGATNAERVAFMKTYTSATVP
;
A
#
# COMPACT_ATOMS: atom_id res chain seq x y z
N MET A 1 -29.12 43.40 28.20
CA MET A 1 -29.19 43.78 26.78
C MET A 1 -29.93 42.65 26.06
N LEU A 2 -31.05 43.01 25.45
CA LEU A 2 -32.15 42.16 24.97
C LEU A 2 -31.81 41.40 23.66
N LEU A 3 -32.40 40.19 23.52
CA LEU A 3 -33.02 39.55 22.34
C LEU A 3 -32.34 39.64 20.94
N LEU A 4 -32.24 38.58 20.13
CA LEU A 4 -33.38 37.87 19.51
C LEU A 4 -32.99 36.49 18.92
N VAL A 5 -33.92 35.56 19.09
CA VAL A 5 -34.12 34.29 18.37
C VAL A 5 -34.88 34.55 17.06
N GLY A 6 -34.66 33.76 16.02
CA GLY A 6 -35.48 33.77 14.81
C GLY A 6 -35.51 32.42 14.10
N CYS A 7 -36.50 31.59 14.43
CA CYS A 7 -37.05 30.56 13.54
C CYS A 7 -38.09 31.19 12.62
N ALA A 8 -38.17 30.76 11.36
CA ALA A 8 -39.38 30.89 10.56
C ALA A 8 -39.49 29.75 9.54
N SER A 9 -40.61 29.06 9.67
CA SER A 9 -41.22 28.04 8.82
C SER A 9 -42.22 28.67 7.84
N GLY A 10 -42.54 27.96 6.75
CA GLY A 10 -43.74 28.14 5.92
C GLY A 10 -43.60 27.31 4.63
N SER A 11 -44.24 26.15 4.47
CA SER A 11 -45.68 25.83 4.29
C SER A 11 -46.19 26.16 2.87
N GLY A 12 -46.57 25.11 2.13
CA GLY A 12 -47.28 25.16 0.85
C GLY A 12 -47.71 23.75 0.46
N GLU A 13 -48.99 23.48 0.67
CA GLU A 13 -49.71 22.20 0.66
C GLU A 13 -50.82 22.25 -0.41
N ALA A 14 -51.07 21.14 -1.11
CA ALA A 14 -52.32 20.72 -1.79
C ALA A 14 -52.01 19.41 -2.57
N ASP A 15 -52.52 18.22 -2.21
CA ASP A 15 -53.89 17.67 -2.39
C ASP A 15 -54.24 17.47 -3.89
N ASP A 16 -54.80 16.37 -4.42
CA ASP A 16 -55.52 15.18 -3.91
C ASP A 16 -55.63 14.15 -5.09
N PRO A 17 -56.00 12.86 -4.87
CA PRO A 17 -55.86 11.74 -5.78
C PRO A 17 -57.18 11.24 -6.39
N THR A 18 -57.08 10.49 -7.49
CA THR A 18 -58.09 9.53 -7.99
C THR A 18 -57.32 8.51 -8.87
N GLY A 19 -57.57 7.21 -8.92
CA GLY A 19 -58.57 6.31 -8.36
C GLY A 19 -58.40 4.93 -9.02
N HIS A 20 -58.88 3.89 -8.32
CA HIS A 20 -59.38 2.60 -8.81
C HIS A 20 -58.45 1.53 -9.43
N GLU A 21 -58.29 0.43 -8.68
CA GLU A 21 -58.23 -0.98 -9.17
C GLU A 21 -59.61 -1.45 -9.69
N PRO A 22 -59.91 -2.75 -10.03
CA PRO A 22 -59.12 -4.00 -10.08
C PRO A 22 -59.41 -4.91 -11.31
N VAL A 23 -58.95 -6.17 -11.29
CA VAL A 23 -59.67 -7.42 -11.69
C VAL A 23 -58.93 -8.38 -12.68
N THR A 24 -58.42 -9.48 -12.10
CA THR A 24 -58.52 -10.93 -12.45
C THR A 24 -57.88 -11.57 -13.70
N GLY A 25 -57.45 -12.83 -13.48
CA GLY A 25 -57.63 -13.98 -14.40
C GLY A 25 -56.31 -14.58 -14.88
N ALA A 26 -55.77 -15.66 -14.29
CA ALA A 26 -56.20 -17.08 -14.33
C ALA A 26 -55.94 -17.79 -15.68
N GLY A 27 -55.20 -18.90 -15.60
CA GLY A 27 -54.94 -19.90 -16.65
C GLY A 27 -53.45 -20.24 -16.74
N GLY A 28 -52.91 -21.39 -16.31
CA GLY A 28 -53.49 -22.71 -16.06
C GLY A 28 -53.02 -23.71 -17.13
N LEU A 29 -52.68 -24.93 -16.69
CA LEU A 29 -52.40 -26.17 -17.44
C LEU A 29 -50.94 -26.33 -17.93
N GLY A 30 -50.21 -27.43 -17.70
CA GLY A 30 -50.49 -28.72 -17.05
C GLY A 30 -49.12 -29.43 -16.89
N ASP A 31 -48.89 -30.15 -15.79
CA ASP A 31 -49.18 -31.59 -15.57
C ASP A 31 -48.01 -32.45 -16.11
N ASP A 32 -47.21 -33.04 -15.21
CA ASP A 32 -47.25 -34.46 -14.77
C ASP A 32 -46.15 -35.23 -15.54
N ASP A 33 -45.32 -36.13 -14.99
CA ASP A 33 -45.44 -37.14 -13.94
C ASP A 33 -44.01 -37.48 -13.44
N THR A 34 -43.70 -37.57 -12.14
CA THR A 34 -43.77 -38.77 -11.25
C THR A 34 -43.00 -39.99 -11.83
N TRP A 35 -42.13 -40.78 -11.16
CA TRP A 35 -42.01 -41.43 -9.84
C TRP A 35 -40.52 -41.82 -9.65
N GLY A 36 -39.93 -42.11 -8.48
CA GLY A 36 -40.42 -42.26 -7.12
C GLY A 36 -39.34 -42.91 -6.22
N SER A 37 -39.56 -42.76 -4.92
CA SER A 37 -39.35 -43.77 -3.86
C SER A 37 -37.91 -44.06 -3.36
N GLY A 38 -37.66 -43.70 -2.08
CA GLY A 38 -36.43 -43.92 -1.30
C GLY A 38 -36.17 -45.36 -0.84
N PRO A 39 -35.60 -45.65 0.37
CA PRO A 39 -35.85 -44.95 1.64
C PRO A 39 -34.60 -44.68 2.53
N ALA A 40 -34.91 -44.23 3.74
CA ALA A 40 -34.13 -43.55 4.77
C ALA A 40 -33.04 -44.36 5.51
N GLY A 41 -32.10 -43.63 6.13
CA GLY A 41 -31.16 -44.12 7.13
C GLY A 41 -30.69 -42.99 8.06
N ALA A 42 -30.92 -43.17 9.36
CA ALA A 42 -30.75 -42.21 10.45
C ALA A 42 -29.30 -41.84 10.83
N GLY A 43 -29.14 -40.65 11.42
CA GLY A 43 -28.48 -40.45 12.72
C GLY A 43 -26.96 -40.27 12.75
N GLY A 44 -26.49 -39.19 13.36
CA GLY A 44 -25.10 -39.06 13.80
C GLY A 44 -24.71 -37.63 14.16
N GLU A 45 -24.39 -37.43 15.44
CA GLU A 45 -24.24 -36.17 16.15
C GLU A 45 -22.96 -35.37 15.85
N ALA A 46 -23.02 -34.09 16.20
CA ALA A 46 -21.91 -33.14 16.19
C ALA A 46 -20.87 -33.49 17.27
N GLY A 47 -19.60 -33.56 16.86
CA GLY A 47 -18.45 -33.67 17.74
C GLY A 47 -17.64 -32.36 17.77
N GLU A 48 -17.40 -31.85 18.97
CA GLU A 48 -16.54 -30.70 19.27
C GLU A 48 -15.05 -30.99 18.99
N PRO A 49 -14.23 -29.99 18.60
CA PRO A 49 -12.79 -30.15 18.56
C PRO A 49 -12.17 -29.99 19.96
N SER A 50 -11.65 -31.11 20.48
CA SER A 50 -10.83 -31.22 21.70
C SER A 50 -9.49 -30.48 21.56
N PHE A 51 -9.24 -29.51 22.45
CA PHE A 51 -7.91 -28.97 22.74
C PHE A 51 -7.28 -29.76 23.90
N GLY A 52 -6.18 -30.47 23.65
CA GLY A 52 -5.43 -31.18 24.68
C GLY A 52 -4.01 -31.53 24.23
N GLY A 53 -3.02 -30.80 24.76
CA GLY A 53 -1.61 -31.05 24.55
C GLY A 53 -0.80 -30.43 25.68
N SER A 54 -0.51 -31.24 26.68
CA SER A 54 0.08 -30.91 27.98
C SER A 54 1.57 -30.53 27.88
N ALA A 55 1.98 -29.59 28.73
CA ALA A 55 3.37 -29.25 28.99
C ALA A 55 4.12 -30.42 29.67
N GLY A 56 5.28 -30.81 29.12
CA GLY A 56 6.25 -31.70 29.76
C GLY A 56 7.30 -30.89 30.53
N ALA A 57 7.55 -31.28 31.78
CA ALA A 57 8.54 -30.72 32.69
C ALA A 57 9.98 -31.18 32.34
N PRO A 58 11.03 -30.46 32.80
CA PRO A 58 12.41 -30.63 32.34
C PRO A 58 13.16 -31.74 33.09
N GLY A 59 13.87 -32.59 32.35
CA GLY A 59 14.82 -33.57 32.87
C GLY A 59 16.24 -33.03 32.90
N ALA A 60 16.93 -33.25 34.02
CA ALA A 60 18.28 -32.78 34.32
C ALA A 60 19.40 -33.69 33.80
N GLY A 61 20.53 -33.07 33.42
CA GLY A 61 21.89 -33.53 33.73
C GLY A 61 22.52 -34.61 32.82
N GLY A 62 23.52 -34.20 32.04
CA GLY A 62 24.50 -35.09 31.39
C GLY A 62 25.66 -34.30 30.78
N ALA A 63 26.88 -34.79 30.96
CA ALA A 63 28.13 -34.03 30.96
C ALA A 63 28.70 -33.61 29.58
N ALA A 64 29.60 -32.63 29.64
CA ALA A 64 30.34 -32.04 28.54
C ALA A 64 31.34 -33.02 27.86
N GLY A 65 31.33 -33.02 26.53
CA GLY A 65 32.38 -33.56 25.67
C GLY A 65 32.83 -32.50 24.65
N ALA A 66 34.14 -32.31 24.52
CA ALA A 66 34.80 -31.37 23.61
C ALA A 66 34.75 -31.87 22.13
N PRO A 67 35.07 -31.01 21.14
CA PRO A 67 34.45 -31.06 19.81
C PRO A 67 35.18 -31.98 18.83
N ALA A 68 34.39 -32.69 18.00
CA ALA A 68 34.87 -33.32 16.79
C ALA A 68 34.40 -32.52 15.56
N SER A 69 35.36 -32.19 14.71
CA SER A 69 35.26 -31.54 13.42
C SER A 69 34.49 -32.37 12.39
N GLY A 70 33.73 -31.68 11.52
CA GLY A 70 33.38 -32.17 10.18
C GLY A 70 31.91 -32.57 10.01
N GLY A 71 31.20 -31.84 9.15
CA GLY A 71 29.87 -32.21 8.68
C GLY A 71 29.13 -31.00 8.12
N ALA A 72 28.89 -31.00 6.82
CA ALA A 72 28.32 -29.91 6.04
C ALA A 72 27.02 -29.35 6.64
N ALA A 73 26.95 -28.03 6.74
CA ALA A 73 25.72 -27.32 7.04
C ALA A 73 24.78 -27.44 5.83
N GLY A 74 23.70 -28.20 6.01
CA GLY A 74 22.55 -28.17 5.12
C GLY A 74 21.91 -26.79 5.15
N GLU A 75 21.55 -26.31 3.97
CA GLU A 75 20.91 -25.01 3.73
C GLU A 75 19.61 -24.86 4.56
N PRO A 76 19.44 -23.73 5.27
CA PRO A 76 18.12 -23.34 5.77
C PRO A 76 17.28 -22.82 4.59
N GLY A 77 16.15 -23.47 4.37
CA GLY A 77 15.24 -23.25 3.24
C GLY A 77 14.69 -21.82 3.13
N ASN A 78 14.61 -21.38 1.88
CA ASN A 78 13.88 -20.21 1.40
C ASN A 78 12.43 -20.23 1.88
N GLY A 79 12.08 -19.27 2.73
CA GLY A 79 10.73 -19.07 3.26
C GLY A 79 10.50 -17.61 3.61
N GLY A 80 10.57 -16.74 2.60
CA GLY A 80 10.26 -15.32 2.70
C GLY A 80 10.42 -14.71 1.32
N ALA A 81 9.31 -14.54 0.61
CA ALA A 81 9.29 -13.91 -0.69
C ALA A 81 9.90 -12.50 -0.58
N ALA A 82 11.16 -12.37 -0.95
CA ALA A 82 11.77 -11.09 -1.25
C ALA A 82 10.89 -10.43 -2.31
N GLY A 83 10.40 -9.22 -2.03
CA GLY A 83 9.61 -8.45 -2.97
C GLY A 83 10.30 -8.43 -4.33
N ALA A 84 9.67 -9.06 -5.32
CA ALA A 84 10.02 -8.88 -6.71
C ALA A 84 9.62 -7.44 -7.13
N GLY A 85 10.35 -6.47 -6.59
CA GLY A 85 10.19 -5.02 -6.77
C GLY A 85 11.35 -4.41 -7.56
N GLY A 86 11.98 -5.19 -8.45
CA GLY A 86 12.85 -4.63 -9.46
C GLY A 86 11.99 -3.94 -10.52
N GLU A 87 11.69 -2.65 -10.34
CA GLU A 87 11.32 -1.82 -11.49
C GLU A 87 12.52 -1.80 -12.44
N ALA A 88 12.34 -2.37 -13.63
CA ALA A 88 13.25 -2.11 -14.74
C ALA A 88 13.30 -0.59 -14.93
N GLY A 89 14.52 -0.05 -15.06
CA GLY A 89 14.74 1.37 -15.30
C GLY A 89 13.81 1.88 -16.41
N ALA A 90 13.27 3.08 -16.21
CA ALA A 90 12.31 3.69 -17.11
C ALA A 90 12.72 3.49 -18.59
N PRO A 91 11.90 2.83 -19.43
CA PRO A 91 12.15 2.81 -20.85
C PRO A 91 12.10 4.24 -21.41
N PRO A 92 12.77 4.53 -22.54
CA PRO A 92 12.68 5.82 -23.19
C PRO A 92 11.22 6.13 -23.53
N VAL A 93 10.80 7.32 -23.14
CA VAL A 93 9.41 7.79 -23.13
C VAL A 93 8.93 8.01 -24.57
N GLY A 94 7.95 7.22 -25.01
CA GLY A 94 7.23 7.43 -26.25
C GLY A 94 5.76 7.73 -25.96
N GLY A 95 5.30 8.94 -26.26
CA GLY A 95 3.88 9.21 -26.52
C GLY A 95 3.17 10.27 -25.67
N GLY A 96 3.79 10.86 -24.66
CA GLY A 96 3.23 12.03 -23.95
C GLY A 96 3.83 13.32 -24.48
N SER A 97 3.02 14.38 -24.66
CA SER A 97 3.56 15.72 -24.93
C SER A 97 4.57 16.09 -23.84
N ASN A 98 5.85 16.14 -24.21
CA ASN A 98 6.94 16.60 -23.35
C ASN A 98 6.78 18.11 -23.12
N ASP A 99 5.81 18.50 -22.27
CA ASP A 99 5.80 19.84 -21.70
C ASP A 99 6.97 19.94 -20.72
N THR A 100 8.12 20.23 -21.30
CA THR A 100 9.43 20.37 -20.63
C THR A 100 9.60 21.75 -20.03
N SER A 101 8.56 22.60 -20.09
CA SER A 101 8.63 23.92 -19.48
C SER A 101 8.50 23.79 -17.96
N CYS A 102 9.50 24.28 -17.24
CA CYS A 102 9.39 24.40 -15.79
C CYS A 102 8.25 25.37 -15.48
N PRO A 103 7.21 24.96 -14.73
CA PRO A 103 6.10 25.85 -14.43
C PRO A 103 6.63 27.10 -13.73
N SER A 104 6.15 28.26 -14.17
CA SER A 104 6.43 29.54 -13.52
C SER A 104 5.48 29.70 -12.33
N GLY A 105 6.05 29.99 -11.15
CA GLY A 105 5.28 30.19 -9.92
C GLY A 105 5.82 29.42 -8.72
N SER A 106 5.22 29.65 -7.56
CA SER A 106 5.50 28.89 -6.34
C SER A 106 4.81 27.53 -6.39
N ALA A 107 5.46 26.50 -5.87
CA ALA A 107 4.81 25.20 -5.66
C ALA A 107 3.54 25.36 -4.80
N PRO A 108 2.48 24.55 -5.03
CA PRO A 108 1.25 24.59 -4.23
C PRO A 108 1.51 24.45 -2.72
N THR A 109 0.71 25.07 -1.85
CA THR A 109 0.80 24.95 -0.37
C THR A 109 -0.58 24.69 0.23
N PRO A 110 -0.73 24.03 1.41
CA PRO A 110 0.06 22.97 2.02
C PRO A 110 -0.32 21.58 1.46
N VAL A 111 0.54 20.58 1.66
CA VAL A 111 0.28 19.19 1.26
C VAL A 111 -0.02 18.32 2.47
N THR A 112 -1.11 17.56 2.38
CA THR A 112 -1.33 16.37 3.20
C THR A 112 -0.20 15.38 2.92
N LEU A 113 0.31 14.66 3.93
CA LEU A 113 1.41 13.68 3.75
C LEU A 113 0.91 12.37 3.14
N ARG A 114 0.17 12.50 2.04
CA ARG A 114 -0.24 11.42 1.14
C ARG A 114 0.71 11.41 -0.05
N PHE A 115 1.33 10.26 -0.28
CA PHE A 115 2.29 10.05 -1.35
C PHE A 115 1.77 8.97 -2.28
N ASP A 116 1.66 9.27 -3.57
CA ASP A 116 1.18 8.32 -4.56
C ASP A 116 2.33 8.00 -5.52
N VAL A 117 2.86 6.78 -5.46
CA VAL A 117 3.94 6.34 -6.35
C VAL A 117 3.38 6.15 -7.76
N ALA A 118 3.82 7.01 -8.67
CA ALA A 118 3.21 7.25 -9.97
C ALA A 118 4.25 7.37 -11.09
N THR A 119 5.29 6.53 -11.05
CA THR A 119 6.27 6.45 -12.13
C THR A 119 5.64 5.73 -13.33
N LEU A 120 5.50 6.43 -14.46
CA LEU A 120 5.03 5.84 -15.72
C LEU A 120 5.99 4.74 -16.19
N ASN A 121 5.43 3.62 -16.64
CA ASN A 121 6.20 2.49 -17.18
C ASN A 121 5.47 1.79 -18.35
N CYS A 122 4.70 2.55 -19.12
CA CYS A 122 3.91 2.04 -20.22
C CYS A 122 4.62 2.07 -21.58
N GLY A 123 4.16 1.23 -22.50
CA GLY A 123 4.62 1.24 -23.89
C GLY A 123 4.14 2.47 -24.67
N SER A 124 4.54 2.53 -25.95
CA SER A 124 4.30 3.67 -26.85
C SER A 124 2.84 4.01 -27.12
N THR A 125 1.91 3.09 -26.84
CA THR A 125 0.47 3.31 -26.97
C THR A 125 -0.09 4.21 -25.87
N GLY A 126 0.66 4.43 -24.78
CA GLY A 126 0.15 5.11 -23.59
C GLY A 126 -0.96 4.34 -22.88
N MET A 127 -1.16 3.06 -23.21
CA MET A 127 -2.24 2.21 -22.70
C MET A 127 -1.68 0.88 -22.20
N CYS A 128 -2.32 0.32 -21.19
CA CYS A 128 -1.94 -0.96 -20.64
C CYS A 128 -2.48 -2.10 -21.45
N SER A 129 -1.56 -2.97 -21.89
CA SER A 129 -1.94 -4.29 -22.36
C SER A 129 -2.39 -5.14 -21.17
N PRO A 130 -3.53 -5.86 -21.27
CA PRO A 130 -3.93 -6.88 -20.29
C PRO A 130 -2.88 -7.98 -20.10
N THR A 131 -1.97 -8.16 -21.06
CA THR A 131 -0.88 -9.16 -20.96
C THR A 131 0.39 -8.61 -20.29
N SER A 132 0.45 -7.31 -19.99
CA SER A 132 1.62 -6.72 -19.34
C SER A 132 1.53 -6.90 -17.83
N GLY A 133 2.43 -7.66 -17.22
CA GLY A 133 2.49 -7.83 -15.75
C GLY A 133 2.84 -6.55 -14.99
N LYS A 134 3.43 -5.56 -15.66
CA LYS A 134 3.65 -4.20 -15.13
C LYS A 134 3.16 -3.18 -16.15
N CYS A 135 2.29 -2.27 -15.72
CA CYS A 135 1.83 -1.16 -16.50
C CYS A 135 1.16 -0.07 -15.65
N PHE A 136 1.66 1.15 -15.78
CA PHE A 136 1.17 2.39 -15.19
C PHE A 136 1.29 3.48 -16.28
N CYS A 137 0.13 3.91 -16.78
CA CYS A 137 -0.05 4.74 -17.96
C CYS A 137 -0.59 6.14 -17.62
N PRO A 138 -0.60 7.07 -18.60
CA PRO A 138 -1.23 8.38 -18.44
C PRO A 138 -2.65 8.38 -17.86
N PRO A 139 -3.60 7.49 -18.24
CA PRO A 139 -4.92 7.47 -17.61
C PRO A 139 -4.89 7.13 -16.11
N ASP A 140 -3.94 6.27 -15.71
CA ASP A 140 -3.75 5.88 -14.30
C ASP A 140 -3.14 7.04 -13.50
N PHE A 141 -2.09 7.65 -14.07
CA PHE A 141 -1.47 8.85 -13.52
C PHE A 141 -2.51 9.96 -13.32
N ASP A 142 -3.38 10.18 -14.30
CA ASP A 142 -4.42 11.20 -14.25
C ASP A 142 -5.47 10.90 -13.18
N ALA A 143 -5.79 9.63 -12.97
CA ALA A 143 -6.70 9.22 -11.92
C ALA A 143 -6.13 9.52 -10.52
N LEU A 144 -4.84 9.28 -10.27
CA LEU A 144 -4.20 9.64 -9.01
C LEU A 144 -4.04 11.15 -8.86
N ASN A 145 -3.54 11.83 -9.91
CA ASN A 145 -3.32 13.27 -9.92
C ASN A 145 -4.63 14.09 -9.88
N SER A 146 -5.80 13.47 -10.00
CA SER A 146 -7.09 14.15 -9.87
C SER A 146 -7.41 14.62 -8.45
N LEU A 147 -6.79 14.02 -7.44
CA LEU A 147 -6.83 14.52 -6.07
C LEU A 147 -5.89 15.72 -5.95
N SER A 148 -6.26 16.76 -5.20
CA SER A 148 -5.39 17.93 -4.96
C SER A 148 -4.71 17.87 -3.59
N GLN A 149 -3.69 18.71 -3.37
CA GLN A 149 -3.01 18.89 -2.09
C GLN A 149 -2.28 17.64 -1.56
N HIS A 150 -1.75 16.80 -2.45
CA HIS A 150 -0.92 15.64 -2.08
C HIS A 150 0.39 15.59 -2.89
N LEU A 151 1.21 14.57 -2.63
CA LEU A 151 2.49 14.36 -3.31
C LEU A 151 2.43 13.22 -4.33
N MET A 152 2.70 13.54 -5.59
CA MET A 152 2.96 12.56 -6.64
C MET A 152 4.43 12.15 -6.57
N THR A 153 4.69 10.90 -6.20
CA THR A 153 6.05 10.37 -6.09
C THR A 153 6.46 9.79 -7.44
N VAL A 154 7.41 10.44 -8.10
CA VAL A 154 7.75 10.18 -9.51
C VAL A 154 9.27 10.06 -9.69
N ALA A 155 9.70 9.53 -10.83
CA ALA A 155 11.12 9.39 -11.15
C ALA A 155 11.76 10.62 -11.81
N THR A 156 10.97 11.50 -12.43
CA THR A 156 11.46 12.66 -13.21
C THR A 156 10.51 13.87 -13.12
N ASP A 157 10.96 15.03 -13.63
CA ASP A 157 10.16 16.26 -13.74
C ASP A 157 9.22 16.33 -14.96
N GLN A 158 9.11 15.29 -15.77
CA GLN A 158 8.35 15.33 -17.03
C GLN A 158 6.86 15.68 -16.90
N HIS A 159 6.27 15.49 -15.72
CA HIS A 159 4.85 15.80 -15.47
C HIS A 159 4.66 16.94 -14.47
N LYS A 160 5.71 17.72 -14.16
CA LYS A 160 5.66 18.76 -13.13
C LYS A 160 4.54 19.77 -13.33
N ALA A 161 4.40 20.31 -14.55
CA ALA A 161 3.35 21.27 -14.87
C ALA A 161 1.94 20.67 -14.63
N LYS A 162 1.71 19.42 -15.05
CA LYS A 162 0.44 18.70 -14.86
C LYS A 162 0.14 18.43 -13.38
N ILE A 163 1.17 18.07 -12.60
CA ILE A 163 1.06 17.84 -11.16
C ILE A 163 0.69 19.15 -10.45
N TRP A 164 1.38 20.25 -10.78
CA TRP A 164 1.14 21.55 -10.18
C TRP A 164 -0.23 22.14 -10.56
N ALA A 165 -0.67 21.95 -11.81
CA ALA A 165 -1.99 22.37 -12.27
C ALA A 165 -3.14 21.69 -11.49
N ALA A 166 -2.91 20.47 -10.99
CA ALA A 166 -3.85 19.77 -10.11
C ALA A 166 -3.73 20.19 -8.62
N GLY A 167 -2.84 21.12 -8.28
CA GLY A 167 -2.58 21.54 -6.92
C GLY A 167 -1.73 20.55 -6.11
N ASN A 168 -0.98 19.68 -6.78
CA ASN A 168 -0.11 18.68 -6.15
C ASN A 168 1.36 19.10 -6.20
N GLN A 169 2.18 18.42 -5.40
CA GLN A 169 3.64 18.54 -5.45
C GLN A 169 4.27 17.22 -5.91
N GLN A 170 5.54 17.27 -6.31
CA GLN A 170 6.32 16.07 -6.57
C GLN A 170 7.09 15.62 -5.33
N ALA A 171 7.32 14.32 -5.23
CA ALA A 171 8.36 13.70 -4.43
C ALA A 171 9.24 12.82 -5.33
N VAL A 172 10.50 12.62 -4.94
CA VAL A 172 11.43 11.73 -5.66
C VAL A 172 11.18 10.29 -5.25
N TYR A 173 10.95 9.41 -6.21
CA TYR A 173 10.99 7.96 -6.00
C TYR A 173 12.42 7.43 -6.15
N VAL A 174 12.88 6.62 -5.20
CA VAL A 174 14.20 5.96 -5.23
C VAL A 174 13.98 4.46 -5.09
N ASN A 175 14.27 3.68 -6.14
CA ASN A 175 14.05 2.22 -6.14
C ASN A 175 15.34 1.39 -5.98
N ASP A 176 16.47 2.06 -5.78
CA ASP A 176 17.79 1.48 -5.91
C ASP A 176 18.62 1.70 -4.64
N LEU A 177 17.99 1.77 -3.46
CA LEU A 177 18.67 1.96 -2.17
C LEU A 177 19.84 0.97 -1.99
N ASN A 178 19.61 -0.30 -2.31
CA ASN A 178 20.54 -1.40 -2.07
C ASN A 178 21.62 -1.55 -3.15
N VAL A 179 21.70 -0.63 -4.12
CA VAL A 179 22.78 -0.65 -5.11
C VAL A 179 24.09 -0.21 -4.46
N ASN A 180 25.15 -1.01 -4.66
CA ASN A 180 26.51 -0.70 -4.21
C ASN A 180 26.61 -0.41 -2.70
N VAL A 181 26.01 -1.25 -1.86
CA VAL A 181 26.03 -1.14 -0.39
C VAL A 181 27.45 -0.95 0.16
N ALA A 182 28.43 -1.63 -0.44
CA ALA A 182 29.84 -1.57 -0.04
C ALA A 182 30.46 -0.16 -0.11
N ALA A 183 29.92 0.74 -0.93
CA ALA A 183 30.39 2.13 -0.99
C ALA A 183 29.96 2.99 0.23
N GLY A 184 29.05 2.49 1.06
CA GLY A 184 28.56 3.19 2.24
C GLY A 184 27.35 4.09 1.96
N GLY A 185 26.56 4.35 3.02
CA GLY A 185 25.28 5.04 2.92
C GLY A 185 25.39 6.48 2.42
N ALA A 186 26.40 7.21 2.89
CA ALA A 186 26.65 8.59 2.48
C ALA A 186 26.99 8.70 0.98
N ALA A 187 27.84 7.81 0.47
CA ALA A 187 28.17 7.77 -0.95
C ALA A 187 26.91 7.47 -1.79
N ARG A 188 26.10 6.51 -1.34
CA ARG A 188 24.83 6.18 -1.99
C ARG A 188 23.85 7.36 -2.02
N ALA A 189 23.70 8.08 -0.90
CA ALA A 189 22.84 9.26 -0.82
C ALA A 189 23.30 10.37 -1.78
N ASN A 190 24.60 10.62 -1.89
CA ASN A 190 25.15 11.58 -2.84
C ASN A 190 24.90 11.17 -4.30
N ALA A 191 25.00 9.88 -4.63
CA ALA A 191 24.67 9.37 -5.96
C ALA A 191 23.17 9.56 -6.28
N VAL A 192 22.27 9.31 -5.32
CA VAL A 192 20.84 9.58 -5.47
C VAL A 192 20.55 11.06 -5.68
N LEU A 193 21.22 11.95 -4.93
CA LEU A 193 21.06 13.40 -5.10
C LEU A 193 21.56 13.88 -6.47
N ALA A 194 22.69 13.35 -6.96
CA ALA A 194 23.21 13.66 -8.28
C ALA A 194 22.25 13.19 -9.39
N LYS A 195 21.71 11.96 -9.25
CA LYS A 195 20.68 11.45 -10.17
C LYS A 195 19.44 12.33 -10.16
N ALA A 196 18.94 12.68 -8.98
CA ALA A 196 17.77 13.55 -8.85
C ALA A 196 18.02 14.96 -9.43
N ALA A 197 19.21 15.52 -9.31
CA ALA A 197 19.55 16.79 -9.95
C ALA A 197 19.44 16.73 -11.49
N ASN A 198 19.76 15.58 -12.09
CA ASN A 198 19.64 15.36 -13.53
C ASN A 198 18.19 15.11 -13.95
N ASP A 199 17.45 14.31 -13.18
CA ASP A 199 16.08 13.90 -13.52
C ASP A 199 15.03 14.99 -13.23
N PHE A 200 15.38 15.96 -12.38
CA PHE A 200 14.52 17.07 -11.95
C PHE A 200 15.15 18.44 -12.28
N PRO A 201 15.36 18.77 -13.58
CA PRO A 201 15.99 20.01 -14.01
C PRO A 201 15.20 21.26 -13.60
N CYS A 202 13.91 21.13 -13.28
CA CYS A 202 13.08 22.22 -12.79
C CYS A 202 13.18 22.39 -11.27
N GLY A 203 14.16 21.76 -10.63
CA GLY A 203 14.40 21.82 -9.19
C GLY A 203 13.99 20.53 -8.48
N VAL A 204 14.98 19.94 -7.80
CA VAL A 204 14.84 18.68 -7.06
C VAL A 204 13.82 18.82 -5.92
N PRO A 205 12.78 17.96 -5.87
CA PRO A 205 11.83 17.94 -4.77
C PRO A 205 12.48 17.83 -3.38
N SER A 206 11.72 18.26 -2.36
CA SER A 206 12.19 18.18 -0.97
C SER A 206 12.01 16.80 -0.36
N TRP A 207 10.99 16.05 -0.81
CA TRP A 207 10.66 14.73 -0.32
C TRP A 207 11.27 13.62 -1.18
N PHE A 208 11.78 12.59 -0.51
CA PHE A 208 12.33 11.37 -1.09
C PHE A 208 11.62 10.16 -0.47
N VAL A 209 10.98 9.35 -1.30
CA VAL A 209 10.36 8.08 -0.92
C VAL A 209 11.25 6.97 -1.44
N VAL A 210 11.79 6.17 -0.52
CA VAL A 210 12.92 5.27 -0.80
C VAL A 210 12.50 3.82 -0.59
N ASN A 211 12.44 3.08 -1.69
CA ASN A 211 12.17 1.65 -1.76
C ASN A 211 13.50 0.87 -1.90
N GLU A 212 13.86 -0.05 -1.04
CA GLU A 212 13.37 -0.34 0.32
C GLU A 212 14.51 -0.94 1.13
N ILE A 213 14.36 -1.01 2.46
CA ILE A 213 15.26 -1.79 3.32
C ILE A 213 15.22 -3.26 2.87
N SER A 214 16.39 -3.90 2.77
CA SER A 214 16.48 -5.32 2.49
C SER A 214 15.99 -6.13 3.68
N ALA A 215 14.90 -6.89 3.48
CA ALA A 215 14.38 -7.82 4.47
C ALA A 215 15.39 -8.89 4.92
N GLY A 216 16.30 -9.29 4.01
CA GLY A 216 17.33 -10.29 4.29
C GLY A 216 18.54 -9.75 5.06
N LEU A 217 18.97 -8.52 4.78
CA LEU A 217 20.17 -7.94 5.41
C LEU A 217 19.86 -7.25 6.73
N TRP A 218 18.72 -6.58 6.86
CA TRP A 218 18.40 -5.79 8.06
C TRP A 218 18.48 -6.56 9.38
N PRO A 219 17.94 -7.78 9.51
CA PRO A 219 17.96 -8.49 10.79
C PRO A 219 19.39 -8.85 11.24
N GLY A 220 20.23 -9.32 10.32
CA GLY A 220 21.53 -9.94 10.64
C GLY A 220 22.75 -9.03 10.48
N ASP A 221 22.68 -7.97 9.66
CA ASP A 221 23.86 -7.21 9.27
C ASP A 221 23.87 -5.79 9.89
N ALA A 222 24.75 -5.60 10.86
CA ALA A 222 24.94 -4.31 11.53
C ALA A 222 25.52 -3.23 10.60
N SER A 223 26.41 -3.61 9.68
CA SER A 223 27.00 -2.69 8.70
C SER A 223 25.95 -2.22 7.71
N TYR A 224 25.04 -3.11 7.29
CA TYR A 224 23.91 -2.74 6.46
C TYR A 224 22.95 -1.78 7.17
N ARG A 225 22.64 -2.02 8.44
CA ARG A 225 21.82 -1.07 9.22
C ARG A 225 22.48 0.31 9.31
N GLN A 226 23.79 0.35 9.55
CA GLN A 226 24.54 1.62 9.55
C GLN A 226 24.52 2.29 8.17
N PHE A 227 24.63 1.52 7.08
CA PHE A 227 24.49 2.01 5.71
C PHE A 227 23.14 2.72 5.50
N VAL A 228 22.01 2.11 5.91
CA VAL A 228 20.68 2.73 5.76
C VAL A 228 20.57 4.02 6.60
N VAL A 229 21.08 4.01 7.83
CA VAL A 229 21.12 5.19 8.70
C VAL A 229 21.94 6.33 8.07
N ASP A 230 23.16 6.03 7.59
CA ASP A 230 24.05 7.03 6.99
C ASP A 230 23.47 7.60 5.69
N PHE A 231 22.78 6.77 4.92
CA PHE A 231 22.04 7.20 3.74
C PHE A 231 20.97 8.25 4.11
N ALA A 232 20.08 7.92 5.05
CA ALA A 232 19.02 8.82 5.50
C ALA A 232 19.58 10.11 6.13
N LYS A 233 20.59 9.98 6.99
CA LYS A 233 21.29 11.09 7.64
C LYS A 233 21.92 12.05 6.62
N THR A 234 22.54 11.51 5.57
CA THR A 234 23.18 12.32 4.53
C THR A 234 22.14 13.11 3.73
N LEU A 235 21.02 12.50 3.32
CA LEU A 235 19.93 13.22 2.66
C LEU A 235 19.34 14.31 3.58
N ALA A 236 19.09 13.99 4.85
CA ALA A 236 18.57 14.94 5.83
C ALA A 236 19.52 16.14 6.04
N ALA A 237 20.83 15.90 6.13
CA ALA A 237 21.84 16.95 6.22
C ALA A 237 21.90 17.86 4.98
N LYS A 238 21.35 17.42 3.84
CA LYS A 238 21.17 18.22 2.62
C LYS A 238 19.78 18.87 2.52
N GLY A 239 19.04 18.91 3.63
CA GLY A 239 17.72 19.54 3.72
C GLY A 239 16.60 18.73 3.09
N LYS A 240 16.81 17.44 2.80
CA LYS A 240 15.77 16.57 2.24
C LYS A 240 14.96 15.90 3.34
N LYS A 241 13.69 15.64 3.04
CA LYS A 241 12.78 14.88 3.89
C LYS A 241 12.68 13.47 3.33
N VAL A 242 12.91 12.46 4.16
CA VAL A 242 13.09 11.08 3.70
C VAL A 242 12.05 10.19 4.34
N ILE A 243 11.46 9.31 3.53
CA ILE A 243 10.67 8.16 3.96
C ILE A 243 11.39 6.92 3.45
N VAL A 244 11.84 6.04 4.36
CA VAL A 244 12.51 4.79 3.99
C VAL A 244 11.53 3.65 4.22
N ALA A 245 11.16 2.95 3.15
CA ALA A 245 10.30 1.78 3.21
C ALA A 245 10.99 0.65 3.97
N ALA A 246 10.24 0.05 4.89
CA ALA A 246 10.63 -1.04 5.76
C ALA A 246 9.65 -2.20 5.52
N PRO A 247 10.09 -3.31 4.91
CA PRO A 247 9.24 -4.47 4.55
C PRO A 247 8.84 -5.30 5.78
N PHE A 248 8.48 -4.63 6.87
CA PHE A 248 8.19 -5.22 8.16
C PHE A 248 6.96 -4.56 8.78
N ALA A 249 5.82 -5.26 8.70
CA ALA A 249 4.68 -4.97 9.55
C ALA A 249 5.02 -5.19 11.03
N ASN A 250 5.96 -6.10 11.32
CA ASN A 250 6.56 -6.32 12.64
C ASN A 250 8.10 -6.26 12.52
N PRO A 251 8.74 -5.18 13.01
CA PRO A 251 10.17 -4.93 12.80
C PRO A 251 11.14 -5.83 13.56
N GLY A 252 10.65 -6.67 14.48
CA GLY A 252 11.50 -7.63 15.22
C GLY A 252 12.50 -6.96 16.16
N ALA A 253 13.80 -7.07 15.87
CA ALA A 253 14.89 -6.63 16.74
C ALA A 253 15.51 -5.28 16.29
N ASN A 254 16.72 -4.97 16.79
CA ASN A 254 17.55 -3.82 16.37
C ASN A 254 17.04 -2.43 16.79
N ALA A 255 16.50 -2.30 18.01
CA ALA A 255 15.97 -1.03 18.55
C ALA A 255 16.94 0.17 18.41
N ALA A 256 18.25 -0.03 18.63
CA ALA A 256 19.24 1.04 18.48
C ALA A 256 19.31 1.58 17.04
N SER A 257 19.25 0.71 16.03
CA SER A 257 19.27 1.13 14.62
C SER A 257 17.96 1.80 14.21
N TRP A 258 16.81 1.29 14.68
CA TRP A 258 15.52 1.92 14.42
C TRP A 258 15.40 3.31 15.05
N THR A 259 15.82 3.45 16.31
CA THR A 259 15.83 4.73 17.03
C THR A 259 16.82 5.74 16.45
N GLU A 260 17.91 5.28 15.82
CA GLU A 260 18.80 6.18 15.08
C GLU A 260 18.22 6.58 13.72
N LEU A 261 17.68 5.63 12.94
CA LEU A 261 17.08 5.92 11.63
C LEU A 261 15.95 6.95 11.73
N GLN A 262 15.08 6.81 12.73
CA GLN A 262 13.93 7.71 12.89
C GLN A 262 14.31 9.16 13.22
N LYS A 263 15.56 9.45 13.60
CA LYS A 263 16.04 10.85 13.76
C LYS A 263 16.19 11.56 12.42
N HIS A 264 16.44 10.81 11.35
CA HIS A 264 16.78 11.36 10.03
C HIS A 264 15.71 11.11 8.97
N ALA A 265 14.86 10.10 9.16
CA ALA A 265 13.79 9.73 8.23
C ALA A 265 12.49 9.36 8.96
N PHE A 266 11.38 9.40 8.22
CA PHE A 266 10.21 8.61 8.56
C PHE A 266 10.45 7.16 8.17
N VAL A 267 9.92 6.23 8.96
CA VAL A 267 9.92 4.80 8.65
C VAL A 267 8.61 4.48 7.91
N GLY A 268 8.74 4.06 6.65
CA GLY A 268 7.63 3.59 5.83
C GLY A 268 7.26 2.16 6.21
N VAL A 269 6.22 1.97 7.01
CA VAL A 269 5.78 0.65 7.47
C VAL A 269 5.03 -0.05 6.34
N GLU A 270 5.65 -1.03 5.71
CA GLU A 270 4.96 -1.90 4.76
C GLU A 270 4.10 -2.91 5.51
N ASN A 271 2.80 -2.63 5.56
CA ASN A 271 1.81 -3.54 6.12
C ASN A 271 0.73 -3.74 5.07
N TYR A 272 1.09 -4.53 4.05
CA TYR A 272 0.25 -4.77 2.88
C TYR A 272 -0.90 -5.71 3.22
N LEU A 273 -2.06 -5.15 3.53
CA LEU A 273 -3.26 -5.96 3.71
C LEU A 273 -3.80 -6.34 2.33
N SER A 274 -3.70 -7.63 1.98
CA SER A 274 -4.16 -8.10 0.68
C SER A 274 -5.68 -8.00 0.53
N GLY A 275 -6.14 -7.87 -0.70
CA GLY A 275 -7.57 -7.92 -1.03
C GLY A 275 -8.20 -9.22 -0.54
N ALA A 276 -7.49 -10.35 -0.64
CA ALA A 276 -7.94 -11.65 -0.16
C ALA A 276 -8.20 -11.66 1.35
N GLU A 277 -7.24 -11.23 2.17
CA GLU A 277 -7.39 -11.20 3.62
C GLU A 277 -8.49 -10.22 4.06
N VAL A 278 -8.55 -9.05 3.43
CA VAL A 278 -9.59 -8.07 3.74
C VAL A 278 -10.97 -8.62 3.41
N ASN A 279 -11.16 -9.27 2.25
CA ASN A 279 -12.43 -9.90 1.90
C ASN A 279 -12.78 -11.07 2.84
N GLN A 280 -11.80 -11.91 3.21
CA GLN A 280 -11.98 -13.00 4.17
C GLN A 280 -12.39 -12.49 5.56
N SER A 281 -11.94 -11.29 5.95
CA SER A 281 -12.39 -10.62 7.18
C SER A 281 -13.83 -10.06 7.12
N GLY A 282 -14.54 -10.25 5.99
CA GLY A 282 -15.84 -9.63 5.74
C GLY A 282 -15.73 -8.15 5.38
N ASN A 283 -14.62 -7.71 4.79
CA ASN A 283 -14.30 -6.30 4.52
C ASN A 283 -14.29 -5.44 5.79
N SER A 284 -13.82 -6.00 6.90
CA SER A 284 -13.88 -5.37 8.22
C SER A 284 -12.86 -4.24 8.37
N VAL A 285 -13.37 -3.01 8.47
CA VAL A 285 -12.58 -1.81 8.82
C VAL A 285 -11.87 -1.99 10.17
N ALA A 286 -12.54 -2.62 11.13
CA ALA A 286 -11.97 -2.87 12.46
C ALA A 286 -10.78 -3.85 12.39
N TRP A 287 -10.89 -4.88 11.54
CA TRP A 287 -9.80 -5.82 11.31
C TRP A 287 -8.59 -5.12 10.68
N CYS A 288 -8.79 -4.33 9.62
CA CYS A 288 -7.71 -3.56 8.99
C CYS A 288 -7.04 -2.63 10.01
N ARG A 289 -7.85 -1.93 10.81
CA ARG A 289 -7.36 -1.02 11.84
C ARG A 289 -6.52 -1.74 12.89
N ALA A 290 -6.94 -2.92 13.33
CA ALA A 290 -6.20 -3.72 14.29
C ALA A 290 -4.84 -4.17 13.73
N LYS A 291 -4.76 -4.54 12.45
CA LYS A 291 -3.50 -4.90 11.80
C LYS A 291 -2.52 -3.74 11.74
N TYR A 292 -2.99 -2.55 11.35
CA TYR A 292 -2.15 -1.36 11.32
C TYR A 292 -1.72 -0.90 12.72
N GLN A 293 -2.63 -0.96 13.70
CA GLN A 293 -2.30 -0.64 15.09
C GLN A 293 -1.23 -1.60 15.65
N ALA A 294 -1.32 -2.89 15.32
CA ALA A 294 -0.31 -3.86 15.73
C ALA A 294 1.10 -3.49 15.22
N SER A 295 1.21 -2.93 14.01
CA SER A 295 2.49 -2.41 13.51
C SER A 295 2.96 -1.19 14.30
N ILE A 296 2.08 -0.23 14.57
CA ILE A 296 2.40 0.94 15.41
C ILE A 296 2.98 0.47 16.75
N ASP A 297 2.32 -0.48 17.41
CA ASP A 297 2.73 -0.99 18.72
C ASP A 297 4.07 -1.74 18.64
N ALA A 298 4.30 -2.49 17.56
CA ALA A 298 5.55 -3.22 17.34
C ALA A 298 6.76 -2.28 17.16
N TYR A 299 6.60 -1.20 16.39
CA TYR A 299 7.63 -0.16 16.26
C TYR A 299 7.81 0.65 17.54
N ALA A 300 6.74 0.94 18.27
CA ALA A 300 6.80 1.64 19.55
C ALA A 300 7.62 0.87 20.59
N LYS A 301 7.52 -0.47 20.64
CA LYS A 301 8.36 -1.33 21.49
C LYS A 301 9.86 -1.21 21.20
N LEU A 302 10.22 -0.79 19.99
CA LEU A 302 11.61 -0.55 19.57
C LEU A 302 12.02 0.92 19.71
N GLY A 303 11.17 1.77 20.28
CA GLY A 303 11.45 3.18 20.52
C GLY A 303 11.20 4.10 19.33
N VAL A 304 10.48 3.64 18.30
CA VAL A 304 10.05 4.50 17.19
C VAL A 304 8.64 5.03 17.46
N PRO A 305 8.46 6.35 17.70
CA PRO A 305 7.15 6.92 17.98
C PRO A 305 6.28 6.92 16.72
N LYS A 306 4.96 6.80 16.90
CA LYS A 306 3.96 6.84 15.81
C LYS A 306 4.11 8.05 14.87
N ALA A 307 4.48 9.21 15.41
CA ALA A 307 4.73 10.44 14.64
C ALA A 307 5.88 10.34 13.63
N ARG A 308 6.63 9.22 13.61
CA ARG A 308 7.71 8.92 12.68
C ARG A 308 7.42 7.70 11.80
N LEU A 309 6.20 7.17 11.85
CA LEU A 309 5.76 6.06 11.01
C LEU A 309 4.88 6.59 9.87
N VAL A 310 5.11 6.16 8.64
CA VAL A 310 4.23 6.41 7.50
C VAL A 310 3.74 5.05 7.03
N LEU A 311 2.43 4.87 6.81
CA LEU A 311 1.91 3.58 6.35
C LEU A 311 2.13 3.41 4.85
N PHE A 312 2.64 2.26 4.42
CA PHE A 312 2.74 1.85 3.02
C PHE A 312 1.73 0.76 2.71
N GLU A 313 0.98 0.95 1.63
CA GLU A 313 0.02 -0.02 1.13
C GLU A 313 0.25 -0.34 -0.34
N HIS A 314 0.04 -1.61 -0.70
CA HIS A 314 0.24 -2.11 -2.05
C HIS A 314 -1.09 -2.22 -2.78
N PHE A 315 -1.17 -1.67 -3.99
CA PHE A 315 -2.39 -1.54 -4.79
C PHE A 315 -2.37 -2.30 -6.12
N GLY A 316 -1.34 -3.10 -6.35
CA GLY A 316 -1.23 -3.93 -7.55
C GLY A 316 -2.35 -4.94 -7.76
N ASN A 317 -2.69 -5.22 -9.02
CA ASN A 317 -3.61 -6.28 -9.41
C ASN A 317 -2.90 -7.65 -9.44
N THR A 318 -2.57 -8.15 -8.25
CA THR A 318 -1.87 -9.42 -8.02
C THR A 318 -2.82 -10.62 -8.04
N GLY A 319 -2.31 -11.77 -8.48
CA GLY A 319 -3.07 -13.03 -8.58
C GLY A 319 -3.43 -13.68 -7.23
N ALA A 320 -4.17 -14.78 -7.29
CA ALA A 320 -4.58 -15.55 -6.12
C ALA A 320 -3.37 -16.12 -5.35
N GLY A 321 -3.47 -16.19 -4.02
CA GLY A 321 -2.40 -16.67 -3.14
C GLY A 321 -1.32 -15.63 -2.83
N VAL A 322 -1.38 -14.43 -3.43
CA VAL A 322 -0.46 -13.34 -3.13
C VAL A 322 -0.94 -12.56 -1.90
N ALA A 323 -0.09 -12.46 -0.89
CA ALA A 323 -0.40 -11.83 0.40
C ALA A 323 -0.27 -10.28 0.39
N TRP A 324 -0.41 -9.66 -0.78
CA TRP A 324 -0.41 -8.21 -0.96
C TRP A 324 -1.17 -7.84 -2.23
N GLY A 325 -1.53 -6.56 -2.40
CA GLY A 325 -2.30 -6.11 -3.56
C GLY A 325 -3.67 -6.79 -3.62
N ARG A 326 -4.20 -6.98 -4.83
CA ARG A 326 -5.53 -7.55 -5.06
C ARG A 326 -5.67 -8.98 -4.56
N GLY A 327 -4.62 -9.80 -4.63
CA GLY A 327 -4.62 -11.16 -4.09
C GLY A 327 -5.67 -12.07 -4.74
N GLY A 328 -5.99 -11.86 -6.03
CA GLY A 328 -6.91 -12.71 -6.78
C GLY A 328 -8.41 -12.44 -6.58
N VAL A 329 -8.81 -11.46 -5.77
CA VAL A 329 -10.25 -11.19 -5.55
C VAL A 329 -10.93 -10.57 -6.77
N SER A 330 -12.25 -10.62 -6.82
CA SER A 330 -13.05 -9.98 -7.88
C SER A 330 -12.85 -8.45 -7.91
N VAL A 331 -13.26 -7.80 -9.00
CA VAL A 331 -13.22 -6.32 -9.14
C VAL A 331 -13.98 -5.66 -7.98
N ALA A 332 -15.18 -6.14 -7.69
CA ALA A 332 -15.99 -5.65 -6.56
C ALA A 332 -15.31 -5.91 -5.21
N GLY A 333 -14.75 -7.10 -5.00
CA GLY A 333 -13.98 -7.42 -3.78
C GLY A 333 -12.78 -6.50 -3.59
N TRP A 334 -12.13 -6.10 -4.69
CA TRP A 334 -10.99 -5.19 -4.62
C TRP A 334 -11.40 -3.76 -4.26
N HIS A 335 -12.50 -3.26 -4.84
CA HIS A 335 -13.07 -1.98 -4.41
C HIS A 335 -13.42 -1.98 -2.92
N ASN A 336 -14.02 -3.06 -2.42
CA ASN A 336 -14.37 -3.18 -1.00
C ASN A 336 -13.12 -3.18 -0.12
N ALA A 337 -12.06 -3.89 -0.53
CA ALA A 337 -10.80 -3.89 0.20
C ALA A 337 -10.12 -2.51 0.23
N ILE A 338 -10.10 -1.78 -0.90
CA ILE A 338 -9.58 -0.40 -0.95
C ILE A 338 -10.33 0.50 0.03
N LYS A 339 -11.67 0.45 0.03
CA LYS A 339 -12.51 1.25 0.94
C LYS A 339 -12.24 0.92 2.41
N ALA A 340 -12.23 -0.37 2.75
CA ALA A 340 -12.01 -0.82 4.13
C ALA A 340 -10.63 -0.39 4.67
N ARG A 341 -9.57 -0.52 3.86
CA ARG A 341 -8.23 -0.05 4.20
C ARG A 341 -8.20 1.47 4.40
N ALA A 342 -8.72 2.25 3.46
CA ALA A 342 -8.71 3.70 3.55
C ALA A 342 -9.47 4.22 4.79
N GLN A 343 -10.66 3.66 5.07
CA GLN A 343 -11.46 3.99 6.27
C GLN A 343 -10.76 3.59 7.58
N ALA A 344 -9.98 2.51 7.57
CA ALA A 344 -9.26 2.07 8.76
C ALA A 344 -8.16 3.07 9.16
N ILE A 345 -7.49 3.68 8.18
CA ILE A 345 -6.31 4.54 8.37
C ILE A 345 -6.69 5.92 8.91
N ALA A 346 -7.83 6.49 8.50
CA ALA A 346 -8.25 7.86 8.80
C ALA A 346 -8.19 8.27 10.29
N ASN A 347 -8.23 7.31 11.23
CA ASN A 347 -8.22 7.58 12.68
C ASN A 347 -7.06 6.92 13.45
N LEU A 348 -6.08 6.35 12.76
CA LEU A 348 -4.93 5.72 13.42
C LEU A 348 -3.84 6.73 13.83
N GLY A 349 -3.85 7.91 13.21
CA GLY A 349 -2.90 8.98 13.50
C GLY A 349 -1.48 8.68 13.01
N PHE A 350 -1.35 7.93 11.92
CA PHE A 350 -0.13 8.02 11.11
C PHE A 350 0.00 9.45 10.59
N PRO A 351 1.19 10.07 10.64
CA PRO A 351 1.43 11.37 10.02
C PRO A 351 1.28 11.36 8.50
N GLY A 352 1.34 10.20 7.83
CA GLY A 352 1.20 10.11 6.38
C GLY A 352 0.94 8.70 5.86
N PHE A 353 0.69 8.61 4.56
CA PHE A 353 0.34 7.38 3.83
C PHE A 353 1.02 7.34 2.46
N VAL A 354 1.48 6.16 2.04
CA VAL A 354 2.03 5.92 0.70
C VAL A 354 1.22 4.84 -0.01
N SER A 355 0.69 5.17 -1.20
CA SER A 355 0.17 4.17 -2.12
C SER A 355 1.27 3.72 -3.09
N TYR A 356 1.45 2.40 -3.17
CA TYR A 356 2.51 1.78 -3.96
C TYR A 356 1.96 0.67 -4.86
N GLY A 357 2.70 0.33 -5.93
CA GLY A 357 2.44 -0.87 -6.72
C GLY A 357 1.25 -0.79 -7.68
N TRP A 358 0.69 0.39 -7.95
CA TRP A 358 -0.40 0.59 -8.92
C TRP A 358 -0.10 0.07 -10.33
N GLY A 359 1.19 -0.05 -10.67
CA GLY A 359 1.66 -0.60 -11.92
C GLY A 359 1.56 -2.12 -12.01
N ASN A 360 1.44 -2.88 -10.93
CA ASN A 360 1.39 -4.35 -11.05
C ASN A 360 0.04 -4.77 -11.63
N ASN A 361 0.08 -5.66 -12.63
CA ASN A 361 -1.10 -6.06 -13.39
C ASN A 361 -1.13 -7.55 -13.76
N ASP A 362 -0.77 -8.41 -12.82
CA ASP A 362 -0.72 -9.87 -13.01
C ASP A 362 -2.10 -10.49 -13.32
N MET A 363 -3.19 -9.81 -12.94
CA MET A 363 -4.56 -10.22 -13.27
C MET A 363 -5.10 -9.64 -14.59
N GLY A 364 -4.28 -8.91 -15.36
CA GLY A 364 -4.68 -8.34 -16.64
C GLY A 364 -5.84 -7.35 -16.57
N ALA A 365 -5.93 -6.57 -15.50
CA ALA A 365 -6.94 -5.54 -15.37
C ALA A 365 -6.77 -4.48 -16.48
N THR A 366 -7.88 -4.08 -17.07
CA THR A 366 -7.95 -3.02 -18.07
C THR A 366 -7.61 -1.66 -17.47
N ASN A 367 -7.25 -0.67 -18.29
CA ASN A 367 -7.11 0.71 -17.80
C ASN A 367 -8.40 1.23 -17.16
N ALA A 368 -9.58 0.87 -17.68
CA ALA A 368 -10.85 1.30 -17.12
C ALA A 368 -11.05 0.79 -15.69
N GLU A 369 -10.77 -0.49 -15.44
CA GLU A 369 -10.81 -1.06 -14.09
C GLU A 369 -9.78 -0.41 -13.16
N ARG A 370 -8.54 -0.24 -13.63
CA ARG A 370 -7.46 0.35 -12.83
C ARG A 370 -7.75 1.81 -12.45
N VAL A 371 -8.25 2.61 -13.39
CA VAL A 371 -8.74 3.97 -13.14
C VAL A 371 -9.90 3.94 -12.12
N ALA A 372 -10.82 2.98 -12.21
CA ALA A 372 -11.90 2.86 -11.23
C ALA A 372 -11.37 2.53 -9.81
N PHE A 373 -10.36 1.68 -9.69
CA PHE A 373 -9.70 1.41 -8.40
C PHE A 373 -9.04 2.65 -7.83
N MET A 374 -8.31 3.42 -8.65
CA MET A 374 -7.69 4.68 -8.24
C MET A 374 -8.74 5.71 -7.81
N LYS A 375 -9.87 5.83 -8.52
CA LYS A 375 -10.99 6.69 -8.09
C LYS A 375 -11.59 6.26 -6.76
N THR A 376 -11.64 4.96 -6.50
CA THR A 376 -12.09 4.44 -5.19
C THR A 376 -11.11 4.81 -4.08
N TYR A 377 -9.82 4.82 -4.38
CA TYR A 377 -8.78 5.26 -3.47
C TYR A 377 -8.76 6.78 -3.27
N THR A 378 -8.91 7.59 -4.32
CA THR A 378 -8.88 9.05 -4.24
C THR A 378 -10.14 9.67 -3.65
N SER A 379 -11.28 8.97 -3.72
CA SER A 379 -12.51 9.38 -3.02
C SER A 379 -12.48 9.14 -1.50
N ALA A 380 -11.50 8.38 -1.00
CA ALA A 380 -11.38 8.12 0.43
C ALA A 380 -10.50 9.17 1.12
N THR A 381 -10.92 9.59 2.31
CA THR A 381 -10.10 10.40 3.21
C THR A 381 -9.05 9.51 3.86
N VAL A 382 -7.78 9.80 3.57
CA VAL A 382 -6.61 9.25 4.27
C VAL A 382 -5.88 10.42 4.95
N PRO A 383 -5.08 10.17 6.01
CA PRO A 383 -4.39 11.20 6.78
C PRO A 383 -3.51 12.14 5.96
#